data_AF-A0AB38S873-F1
#
_entry.id   AF-A0AB38S873-F1
#
_cell.length_a   1.000
_cell.length_b   1.000
_cell.length_c   1.000
_cell.angle_alpha   90.00
_cell.angle_beta   90.00
_cell.angle_gamma   90.00
#
_symmetry.space_group_name_H-M   'P 1'
#
loop_
_entity.id
_entity.type
_entity.pdbx_description
1 polymer ?
#
loop_
_entity_poly.entity_id
_entity_poly.type
_entity_poly.pdbx_seq_one_letter_code
_entity_poly.pdbx_strand_id
1 'polypeptide(L)' 'MTQEELARRVQLSRASITNIEKGRQRVLLHQLIEIADALDAKPSELMPSPQSQSDPTMRRDVARVVEMLKSEKSRSDK' A
#
# COMPACT_ATOMS: atom_id res chain seq x y z
N MET A 1 -1.21 18.96 12.11
CA MET A 1 -1.12 19.55 10.76
C MET A 1 -2.53 19.66 10.18
N THR A 2 -2.85 20.72 9.41
CA THR A 2 -4.16 20.83 8.72
C THR A 2 -4.05 20.30 7.28
N GLN A 3 -5.18 19.99 6.63
CA GLN A 3 -5.20 19.59 5.21
C GLN A 3 -4.58 20.63 4.28
N GLU A 4 -4.84 21.91 4.57
CA GLU A 4 -4.31 23.05 3.81
C GLU A 4 -2.79 23.15 3.98
N GLU A 5 -2.28 22.92 5.19
CA GLU A 5 -0.85 22.89 5.46
C GLU A 5 -0.16 21.71 4.78
N LEU A 6 -0.75 20.50 4.85
CA LEU A 6 -0.22 19.33 4.16
C LEU A 6 -0.19 19.56 2.64
N ALA A 7 -1.28 20.06 2.08
CA ALA A 7 -1.41 20.36 0.65
C ALA A 7 -0.25 21.24 0.14
N ARG A 8 0.07 22.32 0.87
CA ARG A 8 1.21 23.18 0.55
C ARG A 8 2.55 22.45 0.59
N ARG A 9 2.79 21.60 1.60
CA ARG A 9 4.05 20.86 1.75
C ARG A 9 4.29 19.88 0.61
N VAL A 10 3.24 19.22 0.12
CA VAL A 10 3.33 18.21 -0.95
C VAL A 10 2.91 18.74 -2.32
N GLN A 11 2.81 20.06 -2.48
CA GLN A 11 2.47 20.71 -3.76
C GLN A 11 1.16 20.19 -4.39
N LEU A 12 0.19 19.86 -3.56
CA LEU A 12 -1.16 19.46 -3.96
C LEU A 12 -2.17 20.55 -3.61
N SER A 13 -3.35 20.50 -4.21
CA SER A 13 -4.47 21.31 -3.76
C SER A 13 -5.10 20.72 -2.50
N ARG A 14 -5.69 21.55 -1.63
CA ARG A 14 -6.49 21.06 -0.50
C ARG A 14 -7.61 20.11 -0.96
N ALA A 15 -8.22 20.37 -2.12
CA ALA A 15 -9.24 19.51 -2.70
C ALA A 15 -8.69 18.12 -3.09
N SER A 16 -7.46 18.07 -3.61
CA SER A 16 -6.76 16.81 -3.90
C SER A 16 -6.52 16.01 -2.62
N ILE A 17 -6.04 16.64 -1.55
CA ILE A 17 -5.90 15.98 -0.23
C ILE A 17 -7.24 15.41 0.25
N THR A 18 -8.32 16.20 0.19
CA THR A 18 -9.66 15.71 0.58
C THR A 18 -10.14 14.53 -0.29
N ASN A 19 -9.85 14.54 -1.59
CA ASN A 19 -10.25 13.44 -2.48
C ASN A 19 -9.42 12.18 -2.26
N ILE A 20 -8.15 12.31 -1.91
CA ILE A 20 -7.26 11.20 -1.52
C ILE A 20 -7.77 10.55 -0.24
N GLU A 21 -8.05 11.34 0.81
CA GLU A 21 -8.59 10.83 2.08
C GLU A 21 -9.94 10.10 1.91
N LYS A 22 -10.78 10.58 0.98
CA LYS A 22 -12.06 9.93 0.63
C LYS A 22 -11.91 8.73 -0.30
N GLY A 23 -10.69 8.37 -0.72
CA GLY A 23 -10.43 7.28 -1.67
C GLY A 23 -10.95 7.53 -3.09
N ARG A 24 -11.26 8.78 -3.45
CA ARG A 24 -11.80 9.16 -4.76
C ARG A 24 -10.72 9.48 -5.78
N GLN A 25 -9.50 9.77 -5.32
CA GLN A 25 -8.35 10.06 -6.17
C GLN A 25 -7.26 9.02 -5.91
N ARG A 26 -6.71 8.44 -6.98
CA ARG A 26 -5.54 7.56 -6.90
C ARG A 26 -4.30 8.38 -6.54
N VAL A 27 -3.47 7.83 -5.66
CA VAL A 27 -2.20 8.42 -5.23
C VAL A 27 -1.06 7.80 -6.02
N LEU A 28 -0.15 8.62 -6.57
CA LEU A 28 1.08 8.13 -7.20
C LEU A 28 2.09 7.76 -6.11
N LEU A 29 2.98 6.80 -6.41
CA LEU A 29 3.94 6.30 -5.41
C LEU A 29 4.84 7.41 -4.81
N HIS A 30 5.31 8.36 -5.63
CA HIS A 30 6.11 9.48 -5.13
C HIS A 30 5.30 10.41 -4.21
N GLN A 31 4.03 10.66 -4.50
CA GLN A 31 3.15 11.44 -3.63
C GLN A 31 2.92 10.75 -2.29
N LEU A 32 2.80 9.42 -2.27
CA LEU A 32 2.72 8.67 -1.00
C LEU A 32 3.96 8.89 -0.14
N ILE A 33 5.15 8.90 -0.76
CA ILE A 33 6.42 9.14 -0.07
C ILE A 33 6.47 10.58 0.45
N GLU A 34 6.13 11.57 -0.37
CA GLU A 34 6.08 12.98 0.02
C GLU A 34 5.08 13.27 1.15
N ILE A 35 3.90 12.63 1.09
CA ILE A 35 2.88 12.73 2.14
C ILE A 35 3.37 12.11 3.44
N ALA A 36 4.03 10.95 3.38
CA ALA A 36 4.60 10.29 4.55
C ALA A 36 5.68 11.15 5.22
N ASP A 37 6.61 11.69 4.42
CA ASP A 37 7.67 12.58 4.89
C ASP A 37 7.09 13.85 5.54
N ALA A 38 6.11 14.50 4.89
CA ALA A 38 5.44 15.68 5.43
C ALA A 38 4.70 15.43 6.76
N LEU A 39 4.28 14.18 7.00
CA LEU A 39 3.59 13.72 8.20
C LEU A 39 4.53 13.16 9.28
N ASP A 40 5.85 13.10 9.03
CA ASP A 40 6.82 12.41 9.89
C ASP A 40 6.42 10.93 10.15
N ALA A 41 5.97 10.27 9.08
CA ALA A 41 5.49 8.90 9.11
C ALA A 41 6.24 8.02 8.09
N LYS A 42 6.21 6.71 8.28
CA LYS A 42 6.70 5.76 7.28
C LYS A 42 5.62 5.55 6.21
N PRO A 43 5.96 5.40 4.92
CA PRO A 43 4.99 5.09 3.87
C PRO A 43 4.14 3.84 4.18
N SER A 44 4.70 2.86 4.88
CA SER A 44 4.00 1.64 5.34
C SER A 44 2.85 1.91 6.31
N GLU A 45 2.90 3.01 7.06
CA GLU A 45 1.85 3.38 8.02
C GLU A 45 0.65 4.04 7.32
N LEU A 46 0.84 4.56 6.11
CA LEU A 46 -0.22 5.13 5.27
C LEU A 46 -0.87 4.11 4.33
N MET A 47 -0.24 2.94 4.17
CA MET A 47 -0.78 1.85 3.36
C MET A 47 -1.80 1.04 4.15
N PRO A 48 -2.85 0.51 3.50
CA PRO A 48 -3.76 -0.41 4.15
C PRO A 48 -2.97 -1.62 4.68
N SER A 49 -3.28 -2.04 5.90
CA SER A 49 -2.73 -3.30 6.43
C SER A 49 -3.00 -4.42 5.43
N PRO A 50 -2.09 -5.38 5.24
CA PRO A 50 -2.30 -6.47 4.31
C PRO A 50 -3.66 -7.13 4.53
N GLN A 51 -4.07 -7.29 5.79
CA GLN A 51 -5.32 -7.93 6.18
C GLN A 51 -6.59 -7.20 5.71
N SER A 52 -6.48 -5.94 5.31
CA SER A 52 -7.62 -5.08 4.99
C SER A 52 -8.17 -5.26 3.57
N GLN A 53 -7.42 -5.88 2.65
CA GLN A 53 -7.81 -5.90 1.22
C GLN A 53 -7.56 -7.21 0.47
N SER A 54 -6.95 -8.22 1.08
CA SER A 54 -6.87 -9.52 0.42
C SER A 54 -8.17 -10.28 0.62
N ASP A 55 -8.80 -10.73 -0.46
CA ASP A 55 -9.71 -11.87 -0.38
C ASP A 55 -8.97 -13.02 0.34
N PRO A 56 -9.48 -13.51 1.49
CA PRO A 56 -8.88 -14.63 2.21
C PRO A 56 -8.61 -15.85 1.33
N THR A 57 -9.38 -15.99 0.25
CA THR A 57 -9.28 -17.06 -0.75
C THR A 57 -8.00 -16.94 -1.57
N MET A 58 -7.68 -15.75 -2.10
CA MET A 58 -6.44 -15.52 -2.87
C MET A 58 -5.18 -15.83 -2.07
N ARG A 59 -5.15 -15.50 -0.77
CA ARG A 59 -3.99 -15.81 0.09
C ARG A 59 -3.74 -17.30 0.25
N ARG A 60 -4.82 -18.08 0.39
CA ARG A 60 -4.74 -19.54 0.55
C ARG A 60 -4.25 -20.20 -0.73
N ASP A 61 -4.69 -19.69 -1.88
CA ASP A 61 -4.27 -20.22 -3.19
C ASP A 61 -2.78 -19.96 -3.43
N VAL A 62 -2.29 -18.75 -3.15
CA VAL A 62 -0.86 -18.42 -3.25
C VAL A 62 -0.03 -19.30 -2.31
N ALA A 63 -0.46 -19.47 -1.05
CA ALA A 63 0.25 -20.34 -0.10
C ALA A 63 0.31 -21.80 -0.59
N ARG A 64 -0.78 -22.32 -1.17
CA ARG A 64 -0.83 -23.67 -1.75
C ARG A 64 0.14 -23.82 -2.93
N VAL A 65 0.19 -22.84 -3.82
CA VAL A 65 1.11 -22.85 -4.97
C VAL A 65 2.57 -22.80 -4.50
N VAL A 66 2.88 -21.99 -3.50
CA VAL A 66 4.23 -21.92 -2.91
C VAL A 66 4.67 -23.28 -2.35
N GLU A 67 3.80 -24.00 -1.64
CA GLU A 67 4.12 -25.34 -1.13
C GLU A 67 4.26 -26.39 -2.24
N MET A 68 3.43 -26.31 -3.28
CA MET A 68 3.54 -27.17 -4.46
C MET A 68 4.92 -27.02 -5.12
N LEU A 69 5.37 -25.78 -5.37
CA LEU A 69 6.67 -25.48 -5.98
C LEU A 69 7.85 -25.96 -5.11
N LYS A 70 7.76 -25.83 -3.78
CA LYS A 70 8.78 -26.36 -2.86
C LYS A 70 8.85 -27.90 -2.94
N SER A 71 7.70 -28.57 -3.03
CA SER A 71 7.64 -30.04 -3.08
C SER A 71 8.17 -30.61 -4.40
N GLU A 72 7.96 -29.91 -5.52
CA GLU A 72 8.48 -30.30 -6.84
C GLU A 72 10.00 -30.14 -6.91
N LYS A 73 10.52 -29.04 -6.37
CA LYS A 73 11.98 -28.80 -6.33
C LYS A 73 12.71 -29.88 -5.52
N SER A 74 12.16 -30.26 -4.36
CA SER A 74 12.71 -31.36 -3.54
C SER A 74 12.65 -32.74 -4.20
N ARG A 75 11.79 -32.94 -5.21
CA ARG A 75 11.72 -34.19 -5.99
C ARG A 75 12.67 -34.18 -7.18
N SER A 76 13.05 -33.01 -7.69
CA SER A 76 13.99 -32.87 -8.80
C SER A 76 15.46 -32.95 -8.37
N ASP A 77 15.77 -32.68 -7.09
CA ASP A 77 17.13 -32.71 -6.54
C ASP A 77 17.54 -34.10 -5.99
N LYS A 78 16.72 -35.14 -6.19
CA LYS A 78 16.91 -36.50 -5.65
C LYS A 78 16.87 -37.55 -6.76
#